data_AF-A0AA39M1Y7-F1
#
_entry.id   AF-A0AA39M1Y7-F1
#
_cell.length_a   1.000
_cell.length_b   1.000
_cell.length_c   1.000
_cell.angle_alpha   90.00
_cell.angle_beta   90.00
_cell.angle_gamma   90.00
#
_symmetry.space_group_name_H-M   'P 1'
#
loop_
_entity.id
_entity.type
_entity.pdbx_description
1 polymer ?
#
loop_
_entity_poly.entity_id
_entity_poly.type
_entity_poly.pdbx_seq_one_letter_code
_entity_poly.pdbx_strand_id
1 'polypeptide(L)'
;MWTVGFLLFCAVGCGVGLQRSVFHTSRHDVAHDSVINLGTKFVFAFTNSHINPNDTISTEKLTVTITNPNPQESQVTIDSKYEGWKGAITRTVPPKSSITVGLPLDSSESPKRVGTVVEAKGISLEASAHVTVLAENQHADGGSSDTFTVFPVCNLGTQYKAVGDLAIANKTNLYTIVAAEDNTHVTFAHRQGTVTKKLQRLQTATFVSIDLPTTNNPISADKVVVVVSGAVCGFGYLKVSSICNEEALMLLPVGAWGSTYPFAPFFGQQKTEVIALPWQQDTVVSFGSEQETLQNDTYRVWKTEATVVEASKPVDMIAVGGTTSPDYLGAPFFTHVPAVEQFINGSLTLHTGIDVHSQSVPIHYVRIVQYLSDLDSVSINGWPVSGLIYRRIGRTNYFYVDYPVGKGKHTVTSEKKFGCLVYGYGEFVGYAYVPSLNLPSTATC
;
A
#
# COMPACT_ATOMS: atom_id res chain seq x y z
N MET A 1 -57.15 33.78 -55.94
CA MET A 1 -56.60 32.66 -56.75
C MET A 1 -55.95 31.65 -55.78
N TRP A 2 -56.09 30.34 -56.03
CA TRP A 2 -55.07 29.25 -55.97
C TRP A 2 -53.77 29.55 -55.18
N THR A 3 -53.14 28.68 -54.37
CA THR A 3 -53.14 27.19 -54.12
C THR A 3 -52.32 26.92 -52.84
N VAL A 4 -52.54 25.91 -51.98
CA VAL A 4 -52.06 24.49 -51.97
C VAL A 4 -50.54 24.25 -52.21
N GLY A 5 -49.90 23.41 -51.37
CA GLY A 5 -48.53 22.84 -51.54
C GLY A 5 -47.54 23.30 -50.44
N PHE A 6 -46.95 22.54 -49.49
CA PHE A 6 -46.48 21.13 -49.36
C PHE A 6 -45.15 20.80 -50.07
N LEU A 7 -44.23 20.10 -49.35
CA LEU A 7 -43.05 19.32 -49.82
C LEU A 7 -41.78 20.12 -50.25
N LEU A 8 -40.51 19.65 -50.14
CA LEU A 8 -39.86 18.51 -49.42
C LEU A 8 -38.31 18.55 -49.61
N PHE A 9 -37.51 18.25 -48.57
CA PHE A 9 -36.05 17.83 -48.59
C PHE A 9 -35.00 18.84 -49.15
N CYS A 10 -33.67 18.75 -48.88
CA CYS A 10 -32.81 17.62 -48.47
C CYS A 10 -31.58 18.02 -47.60
N ALA A 11 -30.78 17.01 -47.20
CA ALA A 11 -29.57 16.99 -46.32
C ALA A 11 -28.44 18.02 -46.65
N VAL A 12 -27.39 18.29 -45.85
CA VAL A 12 -26.46 17.51 -44.96
C VAL A 12 -25.89 18.49 -43.88
N GLY A 13 -25.36 18.16 -42.69
CA GLY A 13 -25.12 16.90 -41.93
C GLY A 13 -24.03 17.10 -40.83
N CYS A 14 -23.56 16.01 -40.18
CA CYS A 14 -22.49 15.92 -39.15
C CYS A 14 -22.66 16.66 -37.79
N GLY A 15 -22.66 15.88 -36.69
CA GLY A 15 -22.55 16.36 -35.30
C GLY A 15 -22.47 15.18 -34.33
N VAL A 16 -21.30 14.93 -33.74
CA VAL A 16 -20.97 13.68 -33.03
C VAL A 16 -21.61 13.62 -31.63
N GLY A 17 -22.21 12.47 -31.29
CA GLY A 17 -22.85 12.25 -29.99
C GLY A 17 -21.86 11.91 -28.86
N LEU A 18 -22.00 12.56 -27.70
CA LEU A 18 -21.34 12.14 -26.46
C LEU A 18 -22.07 10.92 -25.88
N GLN A 19 -21.39 9.77 -25.82
CA GLN A 19 -21.80 8.70 -24.91
C GLN A 19 -21.47 9.10 -23.47
N ARG A 20 -22.49 9.31 -22.64
CA ARG A 20 -22.32 9.34 -21.18
C ARG A 20 -22.06 7.93 -20.69
N SER A 21 -20.88 7.69 -20.10
CA SER A 21 -20.64 6.49 -19.31
C SER A 21 -21.53 6.53 -18.06
N VAL A 22 -22.46 5.58 -17.95
CA VAL A 22 -23.27 5.40 -16.74
C VAL A 22 -22.55 4.40 -15.85
N PHE A 23 -21.88 4.90 -14.83
CA PHE A 23 -21.34 4.05 -13.77
C PHE A 23 -22.50 3.43 -12.98
N HIS A 24 -22.73 2.13 -13.19
CA HIS A 24 -23.63 1.36 -12.35
C HIS A 24 -23.03 1.19 -10.95
N THR A 25 -23.62 1.85 -9.96
CA THR A 25 -23.33 1.62 -8.54
C THR A 25 -24.09 0.38 -8.06
N SER A 26 -23.49 -0.80 -8.20
CA SER A 26 -23.98 -1.99 -7.51
C SER A 26 -23.78 -1.82 -6.00
N ARG A 27 -24.90 -1.79 -5.25
CA ARG A 27 -24.88 -2.00 -3.80
C ARG A 27 -24.15 -3.31 -3.49
N HIS A 28 -23.14 -3.24 -2.64
CA HIS A 28 -22.60 -4.40 -1.95
C HIS A 28 -22.80 -4.25 -0.44
N ASP A 29 -24.05 -4.40 -0.01
CA ASP A 29 -24.37 -4.87 1.34
C ASP A 29 -24.19 -6.40 1.40
N VAL A 30 -23.02 -6.88 0.95
CA VAL A 30 -22.59 -8.25 1.24
C VAL A 30 -21.95 -8.17 2.62
N ALA A 31 -22.46 -8.95 3.57
CA ALA A 31 -21.83 -9.08 4.87
C ALA A 31 -20.46 -9.75 4.67
N HIS A 32 -19.42 -8.94 4.57
CA HIS A 32 -18.04 -9.42 4.53
C HIS A 32 -17.63 -9.83 5.94
N ASP A 33 -17.42 -11.12 6.15
CA ASP A 33 -16.65 -11.58 7.30
C ASP A 33 -15.30 -10.88 7.26
N SER A 34 -15.03 -10.08 8.28
CA SER A 34 -13.75 -9.37 8.40
C SER A 34 -12.74 -10.34 9.00
N VAL A 35 -11.64 -10.55 8.28
CA VAL A 35 -10.59 -11.48 8.68
C VAL A 35 -9.29 -10.69 8.79
N ILE A 36 -8.51 -11.00 9.82
CA ILE A 36 -7.07 -10.71 9.88
C ILE A 36 -6.46 -11.16 8.54
N ASN A 37 -5.57 -10.37 7.94
CA ASN A 37 -4.89 -10.61 6.65
C ASN A 37 -3.95 -11.85 6.57
N LEU A 38 -4.42 -12.96 7.12
CA LEU A 38 -3.89 -14.32 7.03
C LEU A 38 -4.53 -15.02 5.84
N GLY A 39 -3.74 -15.75 5.05
CA GLY A 39 -4.30 -16.49 3.91
C GLY A 39 -3.37 -17.56 3.37
N THR A 40 -3.89 -18.31 2.40
CA THR A 40 -3.18 -19.42 1.74
C THR A 40 -2.77 -19.12 0.29
N LYS A 41 -3.24 -18.01 -0.29
CA LYS A 41 -2.91 -17.58 -1.66
C LYS A 41 -2.63 -16.09 -1.70
N PHE A 42 -1.53 -15.73 -2.35
CA PHE A 42 -1.07 -14.36 -2.53
C PHE A 42 -0.62 -14.16 -3.98
N VAL A 43 -0.87 -12.98 -4.51
CA VAL A 43 -0.33 -12.50 -5.79
C VAL A 43 0.27 -11.13 -5.53
N PHE A 44 1.42 -10.83 -6.11
CA PHE A 44 2.07 -9.52 -6.01
C PHE A 44 3.12 -9.35 -7.11
N ALA A 45 3.76 -8.18 -7.14
CA ALA A 45 4.95 -7.91 -7.92
C ALA A 45 5.79 -6.90 -7.14
N PHE A 46 7.10 -6.87 -7.40
CA PHE A 46 7.95 -5.80 -6.91
C PHE A 46 7.88 -4.59 -7.85
N THR A 47 8.12 -3.42 -7.27
CA THR A 47 8.30 -2.16 -7.97
C THR A 47 9.75 -2.04 -8.46
N ASN A 48 10.00 -1.20 -9.46
CA ASN A 48 11.36 -0.95 -9.92
C ASN A 48 12.02 0.09 -9.02
N SER A 49 13.20 -0.22 -8.47
CA SER A 49 13.95 0.67 -7.58
C SER A 49 15.11 1.43 -8.26
N HIS A 50 15.39 1.17 -9.55
CA HIS A 50 16.48 1.81 -10.30
C HIS A 50 16.01 2.99 -11.15
N ILE A 51 16.49 4.21 -10.83
CA ILE A 51 16.19 5.46 -11.58
C ILE A 51 16.82 5.41 -12.98
N ASN A 52 18.05 4.92 -13.06
CA ASN A 52 18.78 4.75 -14.30
C ASN A 52 18.63 3.29 -14.77
N PRO A 53 17.96 3.03 -15.91
CA PRO A 53 17.81 1.67 -16.46
C PRO A 53 19.13 1.00 -16.87
N ASN A 54 20.21 1.76 -16.99
CA ASN A 54 21.55 1.24 -17.29
C ASN A 54 22.44 1.18 -16.03
N ASP A 55 21.88 1.36 -14.84
CA ASP A 55 22.65 1.21 -13.61
C ASP A 55 22.94 -0.27 -13.34
N THR A 56 24.21 -0.58 -13.11
CA THR A 56 24.70 -1.92 -12.79
C THR A 56 25.52 -1.91 -11.51
N ILE A 57 25.53 -0.77 -10.79
CA ILE A 57 26.38 -0.53 -9.61
C ILE A 57 25.72 -1.11 -8.36
N SER A 58 24.41 -0.91 -8.19
CA SER A 58 23.59 -1.66 -7.25
C SER A 58 22.77 -2.74 -7.98
N THR A 59 22.48 -3.83 -7.28
CA THR A 59 21.53 -4.87 -7.71
C THR A 59 20.42 -4.94 -6.67
N GLU A 60 19.20 -5.28 -7.05
CA GLU A 60 18.13 -5.49 -6.07
C GLU A 60 18.40 -6.72 -5.18
N LYS A 61 17.68 -6.82 -4.07
CA LYS A 61 17.65 -7.97 -3.16
C LYS A 61 16.19 -8.23 -2.82
N LEU A 62 15.47 -8.84 -3.75
CA LEU A 62 14.06 -9.16 -3.58
C LEU A 62 13.92 -10.28 -2.54
N THR A 63 13.30 -9.99 -1.39
CA THR A 63 13.04 -10.99 -0.35
C THR A 63 11.56 -11.06 0.01
N VAL A 64 11.14 -12.26 0.44
CA VAL A 64 9.80 -12.51 0.96
C VAL A 64 9.93 -13.14 2.33
N THR A 65 9.43 -12.47 3.36
CA THR A 65 9.37 -13.01 4.73
C THR A 65 7.99 -13.57 5.00
N ILE A 66 7.93 -14.88 5.21
CA ILE A 66 6.69 -15.65 5.37
C ILE A 66 6.59 -16.06 6.83
N THR A 67 5.46 -15.78 7.47
CA THR A 67 5.23 -16.08 8.89
C THR A 67 4.07 -17.06 9.05
N ASN A 68 4.36 -18.19 9.68
CA ASN A 68 3.41 -19.24 9.99
C ASN A 68 3.01 -19.17 11.48
N PRO A 69 1.81 -18.65 11.83
CA PRO A 69 1.33 -18.62 13.20
C PRO A 69 0.80 -19.98 13.71
N ASN A 70 0.62 -20.96 12.80
CA ASN A 70 -0.07 -22.21 13.10
C ASN A 70 0.78 -23.14 14.01
N PRO A 71 0.14 -24.08 14.73
CA PRO A 71 0.83 -25.11 15.50
C PRO A 71 1.43 -26.23 14.63
N GLN A 72 1.16 -26.24 13.32
CA GLN A 72 1.71 -27.17 12.34
C GLN A 72 2.58 -26.42 11.33
N GLU A 73 3.46 -27.13 10.63
CA GLU A 73 4.23 -26.56 9.53
C GLU A 73 3.34 -26.17 8.34
N SER A 74 3.80 -25.21 7.54
CA SER A 74 3.16 -24.83 6.29
C SER A 74 4.14 -25.07 5.14
N GLN A 75 3.73 -25.84 4.14
CA GLN A 75 4.46 -25.99 2.90
C GLN A 75 4.09 -24.80 2.01
N VAL A 76 5.08 -24.05 1.53
CA VAL A 76 4.90 -22.83 0.76
C VAL A 76 5.63 -22.95 -0.57
N THR A 77 4.94 -22.61 -1.66
CA THR A 77 5.47 -22.61 -3.02
C THR A 77 5.35 -21.20 -3.59
N ILE A 78 6.49 -20.62 -3.99
CA ILE A 78 6.59 -19.32 -4.66
C ILE A 78 6.89 -19.56 -6.14
N ASP A 79 6.13 -18.97 -7.04
CA ASP A 79 6.30 -19.18 -8.48
C ASP A 79 6.02 -17.92 -9.32
N SER A 80 6.60 -17.84 -10.51
CA SER A 80 6.42 -16.72 -11.44
C SER A 80 6.43 -17.19 -12.90
N LYS A 81 5.78 -16.42 -13.78
CA LYS A 81 5.86 -16.59 -15.24
C LYS A 81 7.03 -15.81 -15.86
N TYR A 82 7.88 -15.15 -15.06
CA TYR A 82 9.04 -14.43 -15.55
C TYR A 82 10.07 -15.37 -16.19
N GLU A 83 10.67 -14.98 -17.32
CA GLU A 83 11.57 -15.85 -18.09
C GLU A 83 12.84 -16.26 -17.32
N GLY A 84 13.35 -15.40 -16.43
CA GLY A 84 14.46 -15.74 -15.54
C GLY A 84 14.10 -16.70 -14.39
N TRP A 85 12.83 -17.05 -14.21
CA TRP A 85 12.36 -17.89 -13.11
C TRP A 85 12.58 -19.38 -13.39
N LYS A 86 13.61 -19.97 -12.78
CA LYS A 86 14.07 -21.35 -13.03
C LYS A 86 13.26 -22.42 -12.27
N GLY A 87 11.94 -22.23 -12.19
CA GLY A 87 10.98 -23.12 -11.53
C GLY A 87 10.62 -22.72 -10.10
N ALA A 88 9.50 -23.25 -9.62
CA ALA A 88 8.90 -22.87 -8.35
C ALA A 88 9.78 -23.17 -7.12
N ILE A 89 9.88 -22.19 -6.21
CA ILE A 89 10.65 -22.27 -4.97
C ILE A 89 9.74 -22.83 -3.89
N THR A 90 9.95 -24.07 -3.48
CA THR A 90 9.23 -24.67 -2.35
C THR A 90 10.05 -24.60 -1.06
N ARG A 91 9.40 -24.24 0.05
CA ARG A 91 9.98 -24.15 1.40
C ARG A 91 8.97 -24.60 2.45
N THR A 92 9.47 -25.23 3.51
CA THR A 92 8.67 -25.53 4.71
C THR A 92 8.86 -24.40 5.72
N VAL A 93 7.77 -23.83 6.21
CA VAL A 93 7.75 -22.84 7.30
C VAL A 93 7.38 -23.56 8.60
N PRO A 94 8.30 -23.74 9.57
CA PRO A 94 8.00 -24.44 10.82
C PRO A 94 6.85 -23.80 11.62
N PRO A 95 6.22 -24.53 12.56
CA PRO A 95 5.20 -23.98 13.45
C PRO A 95 5.64 -22.71 14.18
N LYS A 96 4.75 -21.72 14.32
CA LYS A 96 4.96 -20.47 15.09
C LYS A 96 6.29 -19.74 14.74
N SER A 97 6.67 -19.77 13.48
CA SER A 97 7.96 -19.32 12.99
C SER A 97 7.84 -18.49 11.72
N SER A 98 8.99 -17.97 11.27
CA SER A 98 9.08 -17.24 10.02
C SER A 98 10.34 -17.67 9.28
N ILE A 99 10.29 -17.62 7.95
CA ILE A 99 11.46 -17.77 7.08
C ILE A 99 11.52 -16.59 6.11
N THR A 100 12.72 -16.23 5.69
CA THR A 100 12.94 -15.24 4.62
C THR A 100 13.50 -15.96 3.41
N VAL A 101 12.92 -15.72 2.25
CA VAL A 101 13.28 -16.36 0.98
C VAL A 101 13.73 -15.27 0.01
N GLY A 102 15.01 -15.29 -0.38
CA GLY A 102 15.50 -14.46 -1.48
C GLY A 102 15.01 -15.01 -2.82
N LEU A 103 14.57 -14.12 -3.71
CA LEU A 103 14.05 -14.48 -5.03
C LEU A 103 15.12 -14.28 -6.13
N PRO A 104 15.00 -14.98 -7.28
CA PRO A 104 15.83 -14.73 -8.46
C PRO A 104 15.78 -13.27 -8.88
N LEU A 105 16.95 -12.72 -9.18
CA LEU A 105 17.10 -11.31 -9.51
C LEU A 105 16.59 -10.95 -10.90
N ASP A 106 16.26 -9.66 -10.99
CA ASP A 106 16.15 -8.87 -12.20
C ASP A 106 14.98 -9.22 -13.10
N SER A 107 13.78 -8.86 -12.64
CA SER A 107 12.68 -8.53 -13.54
C SER A 107 12.70 -7.04 -13.93
N SER A 108 13.85 -6.35 -13.86
CA SER A 108 13.98 -4.91 -14.09
C SER A 108 14.40 -4.58 -15.53
N GLU A 109 13.81 -5.24 -16.55
CA GLU A 109 13.79 -4.63 -17.89
C GLU A 109 13.07 -3.27 -17.80
N SER A 110 13.89 -2.23 -17.71
CA SER A 110 13.69 -0.85 -18.15
C SER A 110 12.23 -0.53 -18.53
N PRO A 111 11.36 -0.18 -17.58
CA PRO A 111 10.11 0.46 -17.96
C PRO A 111 10.47 1.69 -18.79
N LYS A 112 9.88 1.81 -19.98
CA LYS A 112 10.00 3.04 -20.78
C LYS A 112 9.67 4.20 -19.85
N ARG A 113 10.59 5.18 -19.69
CA ARG A 113 10.54 6.23 -18.65
C ARG A 113 9.21 6.98 -18.56
N VAL A 114 8.39 6.91 -19.61
CA VAL A 114 6.97 7.27 -19.62
C VAL A 114 6.18 6.17 -20.33
N GLY A 115 5.05 5.75 -19.74
CA GLY A 115 4.03 4.92 -20.40
C GLY A 115 3.62 3.68 -19.62
N THR A 116 2.95 2.76 -20.30
CA THR A 116 2.57 1.44 -19.74
C THR A 116 3.34 0.32 -20.42
N VAL A 117 3.95 -0.56 -19.63
CA VAL A 117 4.54 -1.82 -20.11
C VAL A 117 3.71 -2.99 -19.55
N VAL A 118 3.55 -4.07 -20.34
CA VAL A 118 2.86 -5.30 -19.94
C VAL A 118 3.85 -6.45 -19.97
N GLU A 119 4.05 -7.11 -18.83
CA GLU A 119 5.20 -7.98 -18.59
C GLU A 119 4.83 -9.17 -17.70
N ALA A 120 5.64 -10.22 -17.65
CA ALA A 120 5.37 -11.43 -16.86
C ALA A 120 5.96 -11.37 -15.43
N LYS A 121 5.86 -10.23 -14.75
CA LYS A 121 6.55 -9.96 -13.47
C LYS A 121 5.75 -10.31 -12.20
N GLY A 122 4.55 -10.88 -12.36
CA GLY A 122 3.74 -11.32 -11.23
C GLY A 122 4.36 -12.54 -10.55
N ILE A 123 4.27 -12.55 -9.22
CA ILE A 123 4.65 -13.65 -8.35
C ILE A 123 3.36 -14.18 -7.71
N SER A 124 3.18 -15.51 -7.67
CA SER A 124 2.21 -16.15 -6.77
C SER A 124 2.94 -16.86 -5.64
N LEU A 125 2.36 -16.79 -4.44
CA LEU A 125 2.76 -17.59 -3.29
C LEU A 125 1.53 -18.35 -2.82
N GLU A 126 1.65 -19.67 -2.75
CA GLU A 126 0.62 -20.58 -2.23
C GLU A 126 1.15 -21.33 -1.01
N ALA A 127 0.32 -21.49 0.01
CA ALA A 127 0.68 -22.07 1.31
C ALA A 127 -0.34 -23.14 1.73
N SER A 128 0.11 -24.22 2.38
CA SER A 128 -0.76 -25.30 2.85
C SER A 128 -1.54 -24.95 4.14
N ALA A 129 -1.17 -23.85 4.80
CA ALA A 129 -1.84 -23.29 5.96
C ALA A 129 -1.76 -21.75 5.94
N HIS A 130 -2.65 -21.07 6.65
CA HIS A 130 -2.77 -19.62 6.64
C HIS A 130 -1.50 -18.94 7.18
N VAL A 131 -0.85 -18.10 6.37
CA VAL A 131 0.38 -17.35 6.70
C VAL A 131 0.16 -15.84 6.57
N THR A 132 1.07 -15.02 7.09
CA THR A 132 1.25 -13.63 6.62
C THR A 132 2.53 -13.53 5.78
N VAL A 133 2.57 -12.55 4.88
CA VAL A 133 3.65 -12.36 3.91
C VAL A 133 4.07 -10.89 3.88
N LEU A 134 5.36 -10.65 4.03
CA LEU A 134 6.02 -9.35 3.79
C LEU A 134 6.92 -9.48 2.56
N ALA A 135 6.92 -8.46 1.72
CA ALA A 135 7.81 -8.34 0.58
C ALA A 135 8.74 -7.12 0.78
N GLU A 136 10.03 -7.32 0.56
CA GLU A 136 11.07 -6.31 0.73
C GLU A 136 11.90 -6.21 -0.55
N ASN A 137 12.12 -4.99 -1.01
CA ASN A 137 13.14 -4.67 -2.01
C ASN A 137 14.24 -3.86 -1.31
N GLN A 138 15.50 -4.21 -1.58
CA GLN A 138 16.68 -3.57 -1.00
C GLN A 138 17.78 -3.47 -2.05
N HIS A 139 18.49 -2.34 -2.15
CA HIS A 139 19.69 -2.24 -2.98
C HIS A 139 20.88 -2.98 -2.36
N ALA A 140 21.70 -3.63 -3.18
CA ALA A 140 22.72 -4.54 -2.70
C ALA A 140 23.84 -3.87 -1.89
N ASP A 141 24.08 -2.59 -2.16
CA ASP A 141 25.00 -1.69 -1.44
C ASP A 141 24.41 -1.13 -0.13
N GLY A 142 23.10 -1.24 0.08
CA GLY A 142 22.37 -0.68 1.21
C GLY A 142 21.89 0.77 1.01
N GLY A 143 21.91 1.30 -0.22
CA GLY A 143 21.55 2.69 -0.52
C GLY A 143 20.05 3.00 -0.58
N SER A 144 19.19 1.98 -0.56
CA SER A 144 17.72 2.08 -0.62
C SER A 144 17.08 0.78 -0.13
N SER A 145 15.91 0.85 0.48
CA SER A 145 15.02 -0.31 0.72
C SER A 145 13.64 0.11 1.20
N ASP A 146 12.59 -0.61 0.82
CA ASP A 146 11.27 -0.53 1.48
C ASP A 146 10.64 -1.92 1.65
N THR A 147 9.67 -2.03 2.56
CA THR A 147 8.95 -3.27 2.89
C THR A 147 7.46 -3.02 2.90
N PHE A 148 6.70 -3.80 2.13
CA PHE A 148 5.24 -3.79 2.16
C PHE A 148 4.63 -5.11 2.61
N THR A 149 3.42 -5.03 3.15
CA THR A 149 2.59 -6.20 3.46
C THR A 149 1.91 -6.71 2.20
N VAL A 150 2.01 -8.01 1.96
CA VAL A 150 1.33 -8.68 0.85
C VAL A 150 0.00 -9.22 1.38
N PHE A 151 -1.11 -8.60 0.96
CA PHE A 151 -2.45 -9.05 1.33
C PHE A 151 -2.82 -10.33 0.56
N PRO A 152 -3.51 -11.31 1.19
CA PRO A 152 -3.95 -12.51 0.50
C PRO A 152 -5.06 -12.20 -0.49
N VAL A 153 -5.22 -13.05 -1.51
CA VAL A 153 -6.16 -12.82 -2.63
C VAL A 153 -7.61 -12.59 -2.15
N CYS A 154 -8.00 -13.21 -1.04
CA CYS A 154 -9.31 -13.03 -0.43
C CYS A 154 -9.61 -11.63 0.13
N ASN A 155 -8.58 -10.81 0.42
CA ASN A 155 -8.71 -9.40 0.84
C ASN A 155 -8.50 -8.40 -0.31
N LEU A 156 -8.23 -8.86 -1.54
CA LEU A 156 -8.08 -8.00 -2.71
C LEU A 156 -9.44 -7.65 -3.33
N GLY A 157 -9.43 -6.73 -4.29
CA GLY A 157 -10.63 -6.29 -4.99
C GLY A 157 -10.37 -5.89 -6.44
N THR A 158 -11.25 -5.05 -6.97
CA THR A 158 -11.25 -4.63 -8.38
C THR A 158 -11.18 -3.12 -8.58
N GLN A 159 -11.14 -2.34 -7.49
CA GLN A 159 -11.13 -0.87 -7.51
C GLN A 159 -10.09 -0.34 -6.53
N TYR A 160 -9.24 0.55 -7.00
CA TYR A 160 -8.10 1.11 -6.27
C TYR A 160 -7.87 2.57 -6.68
N LYS A 161 -7.08 3.30 -5.88
CA LYS A 161 -6.51 4.60 -6.27
C LYS A 161 -5.01 4.60 -6.07
N ALA A 162 -4.26 4.89 -7.13
CA ALA A 162 -2.81 4.94 -7.04
C ALA A 162 -2.34 6.04 -6.08
N VAL A 163 -1.15 5.81 -5.52
CA VAL A 163 -0.40 6.73 -4.65
C VAL A 163 0.99 6.93 -5.28
N GLY A 164 1.60 8.08 -5.06
CA GLY A 164 2.99 8.34 -5.45
C GLY A 164 3.54 9.57 -4.76
N ASP A 165 4.84 9.72 -4.79
CA ASP A 165 5.56 10.88 -4.29
C ASP A 165 5.09 12.20 -4.93
N LEU A 166 4.98 13.26 -4.13
CA LEU A 166 4.56 14.59 -4.60
C LEU A 166 5.72 15.61 -4.66
N ALA A 167 6.96 15.16 -4.57
CA ALA A 167 8.12 16.03 -4.70
C ALA A 167 8.07 16.84 -6.00
N ILE A 168 8.42 18.10 -5.87
CA ILE A 168 8.26 19.09 -6.94
C ILE A 168 9.32 18.87 -8.04
N ALA A 169 10.47 18.31 -7.68
CA ALA A 169 11.54 17.89 -8.60
C ALA A 169 11.75 16.37 -8.52
N ASN A 170 12.23 15.76 -9.61
CA ASN A 170 12.63 14.35 -9.69
C ASN A 170 11.52 13.32 -9.36
N LYS A 171 10.28 13.57 -9.82
CA LYS A 171 9.20 12.59 -9.71
C LYS A 171 9.61 11.30 -10.41
N THR A 172 9.43 10.17 -9.74
CA THR A 172 9.67 8.83 -10.29
C THR A 172 8.50 7.90 -9.98
N ASN A 173 7.30 8.47 -10.01
CA ASN A 173 6.08 7.80 -9.56
C ASN A 173 5.71 6.63 -10.45
N LEU A 174 5.27 5.55 -9.81
CA LEU A 174 4.83 4.35 -10.50
C LEU A 174 3.67 3.68 -9.77
N TYR A 175 2.95 2.87 -10.53
CA TYR A 175 2.11 1.82 -9.97
C TYR A 175 2.14 0.60 -10.88
N THR A 176 2.09 -0.57 -10.26
CA THR A 176 2.10 -1.88 -10.91
C THR A 176 0.83 -2.62 -10.56
N ILE A 177 0.00 -2.87 -11.57
CA ILE A 177 -1.22 -3.67 -11.46
C ILE A 177 -0.88 -5.11 -11.80
N VAL A 178 -1.24 -6.09 -10.97
CA VAL A 178 -1.00 -7.52 -11.22
C VAL A 178 -2.34 -8.24 -11.36
N ALA A 179 -2.52 -9.02 -12.43
CA ALA A 179 -3.72 -9.84 -12.60
C ALA A 179 -3.62 -11.15 -11.81
N ALA A 180 -4.57 -11.39 -10.89
CA ALA A 180 -4.68 -12.66 -10.17
C ALA A 180 -5.27 -13.79 -11.05
N GLU A 181 -5.95 -13.43 -12.13
CA GLU A 181 -6.67 -14.33 -13.03
C GLU A 181 -6.35 -14.09 -14.51
N ASP A 182 -6.54 -15.12 -15.33
CA ASP A 182 -6.44 -15.02 -16.78
C ASP A 182 -7.61 -14.19 -17.39
N ASN A 183 -7.31 -13.51 -18.49
CA ASN A 183 -8.19 -12.63 -19.24
C ASN A 183 -8.81 -11.48 -18.42
N THR A 184 -8.05 -10.93 -17.48
CA THR A 184 -8.43 -9.75 -16.68
C THR A 184 -8.28 -8.47 -17.50
N HIS A 185 -9.29 -7.61 -17.52
CA HIS A 185 -9.25 -6.29 -18.17
C HIS A 185 -9.10 -5.20 -17.12
N VAL A 186 -7.96 -4.52 -17.13
CA VAL A 186 -7.63 -3.43 -16.21
C VAL A 186 -7.72 -2.09 -16.91
N THR A 187 -8.35 -1.11 -16.27
CA THR A 187 -8.65 0.22 -16.81
C THR A 187 -8.19 1.29 -15.81
N PHE A 188 -7.28 2.17 -16.24
CA PHE A 188 -6.60 3.13 -15.37
C PHE A 188 -6.28 4.45 -16.08
N ALA A 189 -6.03 5.50 -15.29
CA ALA A 189 -5.68 6.83 -15.80
C ALA A 189 -4.24 6.90 -16.33
N HIS A 190 -4.07 7.46 -17.52
CA HIS A 190 -2.83 7.65 -18.25
C HIS A 190 -2.72 9.11 -18.73
N ARG A 191 -1.52 9.54 -19.14
CA ARG A 191 -1.20 10.91 -19.59
C ARG A 191 -2.04 11.43 -20.78
N GLN A 192 -2.75 10.55 -21.48
CA GLN A 192 -3.59 10.87 -22.65
C GLN A 192 -5.08 10.52 -22.45
N GLY A 193 -5.50 10.30 -21.19
CA GLY A 193 -6.86 9.83 -20.86
C GLY A 193 -6.84 8.45 -20.22
N THR A 194 -7.92 7.68 -20.38
CA THR A 194 -8.02 6.34 -19.79
C THR A 194 -7.47 5.27 -20.73
N VAL A 195 -6.71 4.30 -20.21
CA VAL A 195 -6.19 3.16 -20.97
C VAL A 195 -6.72 1.86 -20.36
N THR A 196 -7.17 0.94 -21.23
CA THR A 196 -7.51 -0.44 -20.85
C THR A 196 -6.44 -1.40 -21.37
N LYS A 197 -6.03 -2.36 -20.54
CA LYS A 197 -5.13 -3.48 -20.89
C LYS A 197 -5.79 -4.80 -20.54
N LYS A 198 -5.61 -5.81 -21.40
CA LYS A 198 -5.94 -7.19 -21.09
C LYS A 198 -4.69 -7.90 -20.59
N LEU A 199 -4.79 -8.55 -19.44
CA LEU A 199 -3.73 -9.26 -18.74
C LEU A 199 -4.11 -10.74 -18.56
N GLN A 200 -3.11 -11.61 -18.56
CA GLN A 200 -3.20 -12.99 -18.08
C GLN A 200 -2.73 -13.09 -16.63
N ARG A 201 -3.03 -14.19 -15.91
CA ARG A 201 -2.60 -14.39 -14.52
C ARG A 201 -1.08 -14.24 -14.42
N LEU A 202 -0.61 -13.49 -13.42
CA LEU A 202 0.80 -13.08 -13.22
C LEU A 202 1.40 -12.18 -14.32
N GLN A 203 0.60 -11.66 -15.24
CA GLN A 203 1.03 -10.48 -16.01
C GLN A 203 0.78 -9.21 -15.20
N THR A 204 1.71 -8.27 -15.35
CA THR A 204 1.65 -6.94 -14.79
C THR A 204 1.30 -5.91 -15.85
N ALA A 205 0.69 -4.80 -15.45
CA ALA A 205 0.70 -3.54 -16.17
C ALA A 205 1.35 -2.49 -15.27
N THR A 206 2.59 -2.11 -15.59
CA THR A 206 3.32 -1.06 -14.84
C THR A 206 3.18 0.26 -15.59
N PHE A 207 2.75 1.31 -14.89
CA PHE A 207 2.77 2.69 -15.35
C PHE A 207 3.86 3.47 -14.60
N VAL A 208 4.71 4.20 -15.34
CA VAL A 208 5.73 5.10 -14.78
C VAL A 208 5.51 6.52 -15.30
N SER A 209 5.60 7.49 -14.39
CA SER A 209 5.38 8.91 -14.63
C SER A 209 6.43 9.77 -13.94
N ILE A 210 7.28 10.39 -14.75
CA ILE A 210 8.26 11.39 -14.29
C ILE A 210 7.74 12.84 -14.32
N ASP A 211 6.55 13.05 -14.88
CA ASP A 211 6.01 14.39 -15.16
C ASP A 211 4.71 14.70 -14.39
N LEU A 212 3.94 13.68 -14.00
CA LEU A 212 2.65 13.80 -13.32
C LEU A 212 2.62 12.99 -12.01
N PRO A 213 1.98 13.51 -10.95
CA PRO A 213 1.58 12.70 -9.81
C PRO A 213 0.78 11.46 -10.26
N THR A 214 1.01 10.32 -9.62
CA THR A 214 0.11 9.15 -9.73
C THR A 214 -1.00 9.18 -8.68
N THR A 215 -0.80 9.91 -7.59
CA THR A 215 -1.75 10.04 -6.47
C THR A 215 -3.15 10.40 -6.96
N ASN A 216 -4.13 9.64 -6.46
CA ASN A 216 -5.56 9.74 -6.77
C ASN A 216 -5.99 9.20 -8.15
N ASN A 217 -5.08 8.67 -8.98
CA ASN A 217 -5.46 8.06 -10.26
C ASN A 217 -6.33 6.82 -10.02
N PRO A 218 -7.58 6.77 -10.55
CA PRO A 218 -8.45 5.62 -10.38
C PRO A 218 -7.95 4.44 -11.21
N ILE A 219 -8.05 3.25 -10.61
CA ILE A 219 -7.77 1.96 -11.24
C ILE A 219 -9.00 1.08 -11.02
N SER A 220 -9.45 0.42 -12.08
CA SER A 220 -10.60 -0.48 -12.09
C SER A 220 -10.31 -1.75 -12.89
N ALA A 221 -10.91 -2.86 -12.52
CA ALA A 221 -10.79 -4.15 -13.22
C ALA A 221 -12.13 -4.89 -13.26
N ASP A 222 -12.26 -5.85 -14.17
CA ASP A 222 -13.39 -6.80 -14.23
C ASP A 222 -13.21 -8.02 -13.31
N LYS A 223 -11.99 -8.24 -12.82
CA LYS A 223 -11.58 -9.35 -11.94
C LYS A 223 -10.61 -8.86 -10.85
N VAL A 224 -10.30 -9.74 -9.90
CA VAL A 224 -9.39 -9.43 -8.78
C VAL A 224 -8.00 -9.07 -9.31
N VAL A 225 -7.48 -7.94 -8.84
CA VAL A 225 -6.14 -7.45 -9.13
C VAL A 225 -5.42 -7.04 -7.85
N VAL A 226 -4.10 -7.00 -7.93
CA VAL A 226 -3.22 -6.36 -6.95
C VAL A 226 -2.81 -5.02 -7.51
N VAL A 227 -2.65 -3.99 -6.66
CA VAL A 227 -1.95 -2.77 -7.05
C VAL A 227 -0.87 -2.47 -6.01
N VAL A 228 0.38 -2.38 -6.47
CA VAL A 228 1.50 -1.80 -5.70
C VAL A 228 1.78 -0.41 -6.26
N SER A 229 2.07 0.56 -5.42
CA SER A 229 2.20 1.98 -5.78
C SER A 229 3.28 2.67 -4.96
N GLY A 230 3.88 3.70 -5.54
CA GLY A 230 4.90 4.53 -4.87
C GLY A 230 5.84 5.19 -5.87
N ALA A 231 7.14 5.17 -5.60
CA ALA A 231 8.16 5.83 -6.41
C ALA A 231 9.47 5.02 -6.45
N VAL A 232 10.18 5.11 -7.58
CA VAL A 232 11.54 4.51 -7.73
C VAL A 232 12.53 5.16 -6.75
N CYS A 233 12.37 6.46 -6.53
CA CYS A 233 13.18 7.37 -5.74
C CYS A 233 12.24 8.50 -5.29
N GLY A 234 11.58 8.29 -4.15
CA GLY A 234 10.72 9.27 -3.48
C GLY A 234 11.52 10.15 -2.53
N PHE A 235 11.08 11.39 -2.34
CA PHE A 235 11.74 12.38 -1.46
C PHE A 235 10.85 12.84 -0.30
N GLY A 236 9.65 12.28 -0.17
CA GLY A 236 8.59 12.86 0.65
C GLY A 236 8.05 14.15 0.04
N TYR A 237 6.96 14.68 0.59
CA TYR A 237 6.10 15.56 -0.22
C TYR A 237 6.57 17.02 -0.25
N LEU A 238 7.39 17.49 0.71
CA LEU A 238 7.66 18.93 0.90
C LEU A 238 9.13 19.37 1.00
N LYS A 239 10.14 18.49 0.89
CA LYS A 239 11.58 18.91 0.82
C LYS A 239 12.45 18.03 -0.10
N VAL A 240 12.87 18.61 -1.22
CA VAL A 240 13.83 18.03 -2.19
C VAL A 240 15.29 17.97 -1.71
N SER A 241 15.55 18.12 -0.42
CA SER A 241 16.90 18.03 0.19
C SER A 241 17.11 16.74 0.98
N SER A 242 16.28 15.74 0.75
CA SER A 242 16.39 14.39 1.33
C SER A 242 17.28 13.50 0.46
N ILE A 243 17.89 12.49 1.06
CA ILE A 243 18.24 11.25 0.36
C ILE A 243 16.91 10.60 -0.07
N CYS A 244 16.81 10.10 -1.31
CA CYS A 244 15.61 9.38 -1.73
C CYS A 244 15.68 7.90 -1.35
N ASN A 245 14.51 7.30 -1.22
CA ASN A 245 14.33 5.87 -1.03
C ASN A 245 13.46 5.32 -2.16
N GLU A 246 13.48 4.01 -2.39
CA GLU A 246 12.31 3.38 -2.99
C GLU A 246 11.12 3.57 -2.03
N GLU A 247 9.94 3.82 -2.58
CA GLU A 247 8.69 3.81 -1.82
C GLU A 247 7.77 2.77 -2.45
N ALA A 248 7.34 1.78 -1.67
CA ALA A 248 6.55 0.67 -2.16
C ALA A 248 5.40 0.34 -1.19
N LEU A 249 4.16 0.50 -1.66
CA LEU A 249 2.96 0.22 -0.87
C LEU A 249 1.99 -0.65 -1.68
N MET A 250 1.67 -1.85 -1.19
CA MET A 250 0.50 -2.57 -1.68
C MET A 250 -0.76 -1.85 -1.19
N LEU A 251 -1.60 -1.41 -2.12
CA LEU A 251 -2.78 -0.64 -1.81
C LEU A 251 -3.93 -1.52 -1.28
N LEU A 252 -4.76 -0.93 -0.43
CA LEU A 252 -6.04 -1.52 -0.06
C LEU A 252 -7.06 -1.26 -1.18
N PRO A 253 -7.91 -2.25 -1.53
CA PRO A 253 -9.03 -2.00 -2.43
C PRO A 253 -10.03 -1.04 -1.77
N VAL A 254 -10.76 -0.30 -2.59
CA VAL A 254 -11.78 0.69 -2.13
C VAL A 254 -12.77 0.11 -1.11
N GLY A 255 -13.15 -1.17 -1.26
CA GLY A 255 -14.06 -1.85 -0.33
C GLY A 255 -13.49 -2.12 1.06
N ALA A 256 -12.17 -1.99 1.25
CA ALA A 256 -11.45 -2.21 2.50
C ALA A 256 -11.09 -0.90 3.25
N TRP A 257 -11.48 0.25 2.70
CA TRP A 257 -11.23 1.56 3.29
C TRP A 257 -12.13 1.83 4.52
N GLY A 258 -11.64 2.64 5.45
CA GLY A 258 -12.33 2.99 6.69
C GLY A 258 -12.76 4.45 6.73
N SER A 259 -13.30 4.87 7.88
CA SER A 259 -13.82 6.22 8.09
C SER A 259 -13.19 6.95 9.28
N THR A 260 -12.62 6.23 10.26
CA THR A 260 -12.01 6.84 11.46
C THR A 260 -10.55 6.46 11.59
N TYR A 261 -9.67 7.46 11.58
CA TYR A 261 -8.22 7.28 11.55
C TYR A 261 -7.52 8.07 12.69
N PRO A 262 -7.20 7.42 13.82
CA PRO A 262 -6.41 8.01 14.88
C PRO A 262 -4.94 8.03 14.43
N PHE A 263 -4.45 9.23 14.13
CA PHE A 263 -3.16 9.47 13.51
C PHE A 263 -2.18 10.17 14.45
N ALA A 264 -0.89 9.91 14.28
CA ALA A 264 0.19 10.59 14.98
C ALA A 264 1.44 10.77 14.08
N PRO A 265 2.23 11.84 14.26
CA PRO A 265 3.56 11.96 13.69
C PRO A 265 4.47 10.81 14.12
N PHE A 266 5.36 10.35 13.24
CA PHE A 266 6.41 9.38 13.58
C PHE A 266 7.34 9.91 14.67
N PHE A 267 8.00 9.01 15.41
CA PHE A 267 8.87 9.37 16.54
C PHE A 267 9.89 10.47 16.17
N GLY A 268 10.09 11.43 17.08
CA GLY A 268 10.96 12.58 16.86
C GLY A 268 10.37 13.69 15.97
N GLN A 269 9.26 13.45 15.25
CA GLN A 269 8.60 14.48 14.45
C GLN A 269 7.50 15.19 15.26
N GLN A 270 7.42 16.52 15.15
CA GLN A 270 6.29 17.28 15.69
C GLN A 270 5.08 17.23 14.76
N LYS A 271 5.33 17.24 13.44
CA LYS A 271 4.30 17.18 12.40
C LYS A 271 4.80 16.32 11.25
N THR A 272 3.94 15.44 10.72
CA THR A 272 4.25 14.64 9.55
C THR A 272 3.13 14.71 8.51
N GLU A 273 3.39 14.20 7.31
CA GLU A 273 2.48 14.30 6.17
C GLU A 273 1.50 13.10 6.12
N VAL A 274 0.23 13.39 5.84
CA VAL A 274 -0.83 12.38 5.70
C VAL A 274 -1.81 12.76 4.61
N ILE A 275 -2.31 11.77 3.88
CA ILE A 275 -3.08 11.90 2.64
C ILE A 275 -4.44 11.25 2.82
N ALA A 276 -5.53 11.97 2.52
CA ALA A 276 -6.86 11.36 2.35
C ALA A 276 -7.21 11.17 0.87
N LEU A 277 -7.68 9.98 0.52
CA LEU A 277 -8.16 9.60 -0.81
C LEU A 277 -9.65 9.21 -0.76
N PRO A 278 -10.58 10.07 -1.22
CA PRO A 278 -12.00 9.73 -1.27
C PRO A 278 -12.35 8.90 -2.52
N TRP A 279 -13.18 7.86 -2.39
CA TRP A 279 -13.73 7.18 -3.58
C TRP A 279 -15.04 7.81 -4.06
N GLN A 280 -15.82 8.32 -3.12
CA GLN A 280 -17.16 8.86 -3.36
C GLN A 280 -17.13 10.39 -3.46
N GLN A 281 -18.01 10.95 -4.29
CA GLN A 281 -18.22 12.41 -4.35
C GLN A 281 -18.73 12.94 -3.01
N ASP A 282 -18.50 14.24 -2.76
CA ASP A 282 -18.94 14.95 -1.56
C ASP A 282 -18.56 14.21 -0.26
N THR A 283 -17.33 13.74 -0.17
CA THR A 283 -16.79 13.09 1.03
C THR A 283 -16.29 14.16 1.97
N VAL A 284 -17.07 14.41 3.03
CA VAL A 284 -16.69 15.33 4.10
C VAL A 284 -15.61 14.64 4.93
N VAL A 285 -14.46 15.29 5.11
CA VAL A 285 -13.39 14.83 6.00
C VAL A 285 -13.16 15.89 7.07
N SER A 286 -13.30 15.52 8.33
CA SER A 286 -12.91 16.33 9.48
C SER A 286 -11.50 15.98 9.92
N PHE A 287 -10.75 17.00 10.31
CA PHE A 287 -9.37 16.89 10.74
C PHE A 287 -9.21 17.72 12.01
N GLY A 288 -9.35 17.09 13.18
CA GLY A 288 -9.38 17.80 14.47
C GLY A 288 -10.61 18.71 14.59
N SER A 289 -10.42 20.02 14.48
CA SER A 289 -11.52 21.02 14.48
C SER A 289 -11.81 21.61 13.09
N GLU A 290 -11.06 21.22 12.08
CA GLU A 290 -11.26 21.66 10.69
C GLU A 290 -12.07 20.62 9.92
N GLN A 291 -12.71 21.04 8.83
CA GLN A 291 -13.50 20.16 7.96
C GLN A 291 -13.41 20.63 6.51
N GLU A 292 -13.18 19.69 5.59
CA GLU A 292 -13.13 19.90 4.14
C GLU A 292 -14.10 18.95 3.44
N THR A 293 -14.54 19.27 2.22
CA THR A 293 -15.32 18.35 1.38
C THR A 293 -14.50 17.99 0.17
N LEU A 294 -14.13 16.71 0.07
CA LEU A 294 -13.32 16.17 -1.02
C LEU A 294 -14.22 15.53 -2.08
N GLN A 295 -13.82 15.67 -3.33
CA GLN A 295 -14.48 15.05 -4.49
C GLN A 295 -13.65 13.85 -4.94
N ASN A 296 -14.26 12.92 -5.69
CA ASN A 296 -13.59 11.69 -6.09
C ASN A 296 -12.48 11.88 -7.14
N ASP A 297 -12.27 13.09 -7.66
CA ASP A 297 -11.15 13.49 -8.49
C ASP A 297 -10.12 14.36 -7.73
N THR A 298 -10.41 14.75 -6.48
CA THR A 298 -9.48 15.43 -5.58
C THR A 298 -8.94 14.49 -4.50
N TYR A 299 -7.86 14.93 -3.85
CA TYR A 299 -7.27 14.33 -2.67
C TYR A 299 -6.73 15.45 -1.80
N ARG A 300 -6.45 15.17 -0.53
CA ARG A 300 -5.92 16.16 0.40
C ARG A 300 -4.68 15.66 1.11
N VAL A 301 -3.68 16.53 1.24
CA VAL A 301 -2.49 16.31 2.05
C VAL A 301 -2.49 17.33 3.19
N TRP A 302 -2.29 16.86 4.42
CA TRP A 302 -2.05 17.71 5.59
C TRP A 302 -0.67 17.41 6.17
N LYS A 303 0.03 18.45 6.64
CA LYS A 303 1.23 18.31 7.49
C LYS A 303 0.87 18.69 8.91
N THR A 304 0.89 17.73 9.83
CA THR A 304 0.02 17.82 11.01
C THR A 304 0.50 17.04 12.23
N GLU A 305 -0.01 17.44 13.39
CA GLU A 305 0.22 16.84 14.71
C GLU A 305 -0.73 15.63 14.93
N ALA A 306 -0.68 15.01 16.11
CA ALA A 306 -1.54 13.87 16.41
C ALA A 306 -3.01 14.29 16.57
N THR A 307 -3.90 13.70 15.77
CA THR A 307 -5.36 13.90 15.83
C THR A 307 -6.09 12.68 15.28
N VAL A 308 -7.41 12.60 15.49
CA VAL A 308 -8.27 11.74 14.69
C VAL A 308 -8.72 12.50 13.44
N VAL A 309 -8.77 11.77 12.33
CA VAL A 309 -9.40 12.16 11.06
C VAL A 309 -10.67 11.33 10.92
N GLU A 310 -11.82 11.97 10.69
CA GLU A 310 -13.10 11.28 10.54
C GLU A 310 -13.74 11.66 9.20
N ALA A 311 -14.16 10.68 8.40
CA ALA A 311 -14.76 10.89 7.10
C ALA A 311 -16.23 10.44 7.08
N SER A 312 -17.10 11.20 6.40
CA SER A 312 -18.51 10.85 6.27
C SER A 312 -18.78 9.64 5.37
N LYS A 313 -17.77 9.23 4.61
CA LYS A 313 -17.75 8.11 3.65
C LYS A 313 -16.32 7.50 3.68
N PRO A 314 -16.12 6.23 3.34
CA PRO A 314 -14.80 5.62 3.37
C PRO A 314 -13.75 6.35 2.51
N VAL A 315 -12.56 6.52 3.07
CA VAL A 315 -11.36 7.12 2.45
C VAL A 315 -10.17 6.19 2.67
N ASP A 316 -9.17 6.19 1.78
CA ASP A 316 -7.85 5.67 2.15
C ASP A 316 -7.05 6.75 2.88
N MET A 317 -6.18 6.35 3.81
CA MET A 317 -5.33 7.25 4.58
C MET A 317 -3.89 6.76 4.61
N ILE A 318 -3.03 7.46 3.87
CA ILE A 318 -1.61 7.12 3.74
C ILE A 318 -0.77 8.13 4.50
N ALA A 319 0.11 7.66 5.37
CA ALA A 319 1.11 8.46 6.04
C ALA A 319 2.42 8.44 5.26
N VAL A 320 3.10 9.59 5.22
CA VAL A 320 4.45 9.74 4.66
C VAL A 320 5.41 9.94 5.83
N GLY A 321 6.38 9.03 5.96
CA GLY A 321 7.43 9.12 6.97
C GLY A 321 8.77 9.58 6.40
N GLY A 322 9.85 9.34 7.15
CA GLY A 322 11.17 9.89 6.87
C GLY A 322 11.35 11.32 7.39
N THR A 323 12.59 11.79 7.43
CA THR A 323 12.96 12.98 8.20
C THR A 323 13.11 14.25 7.35
N THR A 324 12.60 15.36 7.88
CA THR A 324 12.96 16.69 7.37
C THR A 324 14.10 17.29 8.20
N SER A 325 15.18 17.70 7.53
CA SER A 325 16.28 18.57 8.02
C SER A 325 15.88 19.51 9.17
N PRO A 326 16.70 19.63 10.24
CA PRO A 326 18.17 19.40 10.21
C PRO A 326 18.66 18.01 10.65
N ASP A 327 17.85 17.19 11.32
CA ASP A 327 18.39 16.06 12.09
C ASP A 327 18.64 14.75 11.31
N TYR A 328 18.22 14.68 10.03
CA TYR A 328 18.52 13.61 9.05
C TYR A 328 18.59 12.16 9.60
N LEU A 329 17.58 11.72 10.34
CA LEU A 329 17.55 10.35 10.89
C LEU A 329 17.00 9.29 9.91
N GLY A 330 16.49 9.68 8.74
CA GLY A 330 16.37 8.74 7.62
C GLY A 330 15.44 9.10 6.47
N ALA A 331 15.48 8.21 5.48
CA ALA A 331 14.86 8.34 4.16
C ALA A 331 13.32 8.18 4.20
N PRO A 332 12.58 8.66 3.18
CA PRO A 332 11.13 8.64 3.17
C PRO A 332 10.56 7.24 2.91
N PHE A 333 9.28 7.06 3.28
CA PHE A 333 8.52 5.83 3.11
C PHE A 333 7.02 6.13 3.17
N PHE A 334 6.20 5.28 2.55
CA PHE A 334 4.74 5.32 2.68
C PHE A 334 4.22 4.21 3.56
N THR A 335 3.09 4.45 4.21
CA THR A 335 2.36 3.37 4.89
C THR A 335 0.89 3.68 5.08
N HIS A 336 0.07 2.63 5.14
CA HIS A 336 -1.33 2.75 5.54
C HIS A 336 -1.43 3.22 6.99
N VAL A 337 -2.30 4.19 7.26
CA VAL A 337 -2.76 4.46 8.63
C VAL A 337 -3.90 3.48 8.91
N PRO A 338 -3.81 2.57 9.90
CA PRO A 338 -4.92 1.67 10.21
C PRO A 338 -6.17 2.45 10.63
N ALA A 339 -7.30 2.19 9.99
CA ALA A 339 -8.61 2.67 10.43
C ALA A 339 -9.04 1.92 11.70
N VAL A 340 -9.90 2.52 12.54
CA VAL A 340 -10.45 1.85 13.74
C VAL A 340 -11.21 0.57 13.37
N GLU A 341 -11.89 0.58 12.23
CA GLU A 341 -12.59 -0.55 11.65
C GLU A 341 -11.65 -1.73 11.34
N GLN A 342 -10.39 -1.41 10.99
CA GLN A 342 -9.33 -2.36 10.64
C GLN A 342 -8.50 -2.80 11.86
N PHE A 343 -8.76 -2.30 13.07
CA PHE A 343 -8.02 -2.70 14.28
C PHE A 343 -8.20 -4.19 14.58
N ILE A 344 -7.07 -4.83 14.87
CA ILE A 344 -6.92 -6.27 15.12
C ILE A 344 -6.90 -6.57 16.62
N ASN A 345 -7.07 -7.84 16.98
CA ASN A 345 -6.74 -8.38 18.30
C ASN A 345 -6.07 -9.75 18.16
N GLY A 346 -5.75 -10.40 19.28
CA GLY A 346 -5.06 -11.69 19.30
C GLY A 346 -3.55 -11.55 19.27
N SER A 347 -2.87 -12.46 18.58
CA SER A 347 -1.41 -12.57 18.50
C SER A 347 -0.91 -12.30 17.09
N LEU A 348 0.06 -11.39 16.97
CA LEU A 348 0.71 -11.00 15.72
C LEU A 348 2.21 -11.19 15.83
N THR A 349 2.81 -11.77 14.79
CA THR A 349 4.28 -11.81 14.63
C THR A 349 4.68 -10.87 13.51
N LEU A 350 5.67 -10.01 13.77
CA LEU A 350 6.17 -8.97 12.87
C LEU A 350 7.70 -8.96 12.84
N HIS A 351 8.29 -8.27 11.86
CA HIS A 351 9.73 -8.21 11.62
C HIS A 351 10.25 -6.79 11.45
N THR A 352 11.41 -6.50 12.02
CA THR A 352 12.06 -5.19 11.96
C THR A 352 13.48 -5.34 11.40
N GLY A 353 13.85 -4.47 10.46
CA GLY A 353 15.11 -4.54 9.72
C GLY A 353 15.36 -5.94 9.15
N ILE A 354 14.54 -6.37 8.18
CA ILE A 354 14.72 -7.66 7.49
C ILE A 354 16.00 -7.62 6.65
N ASP A 355 16.29 -6.45 6.08
CA ASP A 355 17.53 -5.98 5.49
C ASP A 355 18.84 -6.51 6.09
N VAL A 356 19.94 -6.31 5.36
CA VAL A 356 21.29 -6.37 5.94
C VAL A 356 22.06 -5.06 5.68
N HIS A 357 21.53 -3.95 6.21
CA HIS A 357 22.20 -2.65 6.10
C HIS A 357 23.48 -2.61 6.95
N SER A 358 24.61 -2.33 6.31
CA SER A 358 25.95 -2.45 6.92
C SER A 358 26.53 -1.13 7.46
N GLN A 359 25.92 0.01 7.14
CA GLN A 359 26.50 1.34 7.39
C GLN A 359 25.68 2.25 8.31
N SER A 360 24.39 1.97 8.52
CA SER A 360 23.57 2.62 9.55
C SER A 360 22.81 1.58 10.35
N VAL A 361 22.63 1.82 11.66
CA VAL A 361 21.74 0.99 12.50
C VAL A 361 20.38 1.70 12.50
N PRO A 362 19.41 1.29 11.65
CA PRO A 362 18.09 1.87 11.68
C PRO A 362 17.46 1.69 13.07
N ILE A 363 16.77 2.72 13.55
CA ILE A 363 15.95 2.62 14.74
C ILE A 363 14.58 2.06 14.37
N HIS A 364 14.10 1.09 15.13
CA HIS A 364 12.88 0.34 14.82
C HIS A 364 11.80 0.60 15.88
N TYR A 365 10.57 0.80 15.41
CA TYR A 365 9.41 1.03 16.28
C TYR A 365 8.24 0.14 15.90
N VAL A 366 7.54 -0.34 16.92
CA VAL A 366 6.18 -0.86 16.81
C VAL A 366 5.26 0.22 17.37
N ARG A 367 4.51 0.87 16.50
CA ARG A 367 3.44 1.78 16.89
C ARG A 367 2.19 0.98 17.24
N ILE A 368 1.69 1.24 18.44
CA ILE A 368 0.42 0.71 18.94
C ILE A 368 -0.54 1.89 19.12
N VAL A 369 -1.77 1.75 18.62
CA VAL A 369 -2.87 2.72 18.76
C VAL A 369 -4.05 2.05 19.44
N GLN A 370 -4.56 2.63 20.52
CA GLN A 370 -5.64 2.05 21.33
C GLN A 370 -6.63 3.10 21.84
N TYR A 371 -7.82 2.64 22.21
CA TYR A 371 -8.79 3.46 22.94
C TYR A 371 -8.43 3.49 24.44
N LEU A 372 -8.82 4.56 25.14
CA LEU A 372 -8.49 4.81 26.55
C LEU A 372 -8.85 3.66 27.51
N SER A 373 -9.95 2.95 27.26
CA SER A 373 -10.37 1.80 28.08
C SER A 373 -9.57 0.51 27.84
N ASP A 374 -8.76 0.49 26.80
CA ASP A 374 -7.99 -0.69 26.36
C ASP A 374 -6.47 -0.51 26.58
N LEU A 375 -6.03 0.58 27.20
CA LEU A 375 -4.62 0.76 27.62
C LEU A 375 -4.14 -0.39 28.52
N ASP A 376 -2.83 -0.62 28.54
CA ASP A 376 -2.15 -1.72 29.24
C ASP A 376 -2.52 -3.15 28.76
N SER A 377 -3.44 -3.31 27.80
CA SER A 377 -3.84 -4.63 27.27
C SER A 377 -2.91 -5.21 26.20
N VAL A 378 -1.96 -4.43 25.66
CA VAL A 378 -0.98 -4.89 24.66
C VAL A 378 0.32 -5.28 25.35
N SER A 379 0.89 -6.42 24.95
CA SER A 379 2.27 -6.80 25.30
C SER A 379 3.11 -7.07 24.06
N ILE A 380 4.38 -6.67 24.12
CA ILE A 380 5.39 -6.86 23.06
C ILE A 380 6.47 -7.78 23.60
N ASN A 381 6.72 -8.90 22.91
CA ASN A 381 7.62 -9.97 23.35
C ASN A 381 7.31 -10.49 24.78
N GLY A 382 6.02 -10.50 25.16
CA GLY A 382 5.56 -10.90 26.49
C GLY A 382 5.66 -9.82 27.58
N TRP A 383 6.22 -8.65 27.26
CA TRP A 383 6.31 -7.52 28.19
C TRP A 383 5.13 -6.56 27.99
N PRO A 384 4.33 -6.25 29.02
CA PRO A 384 3.19 -5.34 28.89
C PRO A 384 3.66 -3.92 28.55
N VAL A 385 2.98 -3.27 27.60
CA VAL A 385 3.25 -1.89 27.21
C VAL A 385 2.48 -0.97 28.15
N SER A 386 3.19 -0.30 29.06
CA SER A 386 2.54 0.50 30.11
C SER A 386 1.73 1.67 29.56
N GLY A 387 0.50 1.84 30.02
CA GLY A 387 -0.37 2.99 29.72
C GLY A 387 0.27 4.35 30.04
N LEU A 388 1.25 4.39 30.93
CA LEU A 388 1.99 5.61 31.30
C LEU A 388 2.88 6.18 30.18
N ILE A 389 3.28 5.37 29.19
CA ILE A 389 4.10 5.85 28.06
C ILE A 389 3.27 6.17 26.80
N TYR A 390 1.95 5.96 26.85
CA TYR A 390 1.05 6.35 25.76
C TYR A 390 0.83 7.86 25.74
N ARG A 391 0.72 8.42 24.54
CA ARG A 391 0.40 9.83 24.28
C ARG A 391 -1.01 9.92 23.70
N ARG A 392 -1.77 10.90 24.17
CA ARG A 392 -3.14 11.16 23.69
C ARG A 392 -3.10 11.67 22.25
N ILE A 393 -3.97 11.13 21.40
CA ILE A 393 -4.19 11.62 20.03
C ILE A 393 -5.16 12.81 20.10
N GLY A 394 -4.62 14.02 19.94
CA GLY A 394 -5.37 15.27 20.00
C GLY A 394 -6.22 15.40 21.27
N ARG A 395 -7.50 15.75 21.08
CA ARG A 395 -8.50 15.84 22.17
C ARG A 395 -9.43 14.63 22.26
N THR A 396 -8.99 13.46 21.80
CA THR A 396 -9.84 12.27 21.62
C THR A 396 -9.60 11.19 22.68
N ASN A 397 -10.34 10.09 22.65
CA ASN A 397 -10.08 8.95 23.53
C ASN A 397 -9.13 7.91 22.93
N TYR A 398 -8.49 8.22 21.79
CA TYR A 398 -7.42 7.40 21.24
C TYR A 398 -6.05 7.87 21.75
N PHE A 399 -5.17 6.90 21.89
CA PHE A 399 -3.82 7.04 22.41
C PHE A 399 -2.86 6.21 21.55
N TYR A 400 -1.62 6.67 21.42
CA TYR A 400 -0.57 5.94 20.71
C TYR A 400 0.71 5.84 21.52
N VAL A 401 1.51 4.83 21.22
CA VAL A 401 2.89 4.70 21.70
C VAL A 401 3.76 4.18 20.56
N ASP A 402 4.92 4.78 20.39
CA ASP A 402 5.98 4.30 19.50
C ASP A 402 6.95 3.48 20.34
N TYR A 403 6.71 2.17 20.43
CA TYR A 403 7.51 1.29 21.28
C TYR A 403 8.80 0.90 20.57
N PRO A 404 9.99 1.28 21.10
CA PRO A 404 11.26 0.94 20.46
C PRO A 404 11.53 -0.56 20.55
N VAL A 405 12.00 -1.14 19.46
CA VAL A 405 12.34 -2.57 19.37
C VAL A 405 13.72 -2.77 18.75
N GLY A 406 14.29 -3.96 18.96
CA GLY A 406 15.49 -4.38 18.25
C GLY A 406 15.22 -4.71 16.79
N LYS A 407 16.25 -5.21 16.11
CA LYS A 407 16.15 -5.86 14.79
C LYS A 407 15.67 -7.31 14.97
N GLY A 408 14.84 -7.79 14.04
CA GLY A 408 14.41 -9.18 13.93
C GLY A 408 12.93 -9.41 14.24
N LYS A 409 12.61 -10.58 14.78
CA LYS A 409 11.23 -11.04 14.98
C LYS A 409 10.68 -10.58 16.33
N HIS A 410 9.51 -9.92 16.29
CA HIS A 410 8.75 -9.52 17.47
C HIS A 410 7.35 -10.15 17.48
N THR A 411 6.76 -10.28 18.66
CA THR A 411 5.37 -10.73 18.84
C THR A 411 4.58 -9.71 19.64
N VAL A 412 3.46 -9.27 19.10
CA VAL A 412 2.51 -8.35 19.75
C VAL A 412 1.26 -9.15 20.11
N THR A 413 0.76 -9.02 21.34
CA THR A 413 -0.45 -9.71 21.80
C THR A 413 -1.39 -8.77 22.55
N SER A 414 -2.70 -8.89 22.31
CA SER A 414 -3.75 -8.27 23.12
C SER A 414 -5.08 -9.01 22.97
N GLU A 415 -5.88 -9.04 24.03
CA GLU A 415 -7.28 -9.47 23.96
C GLU A 415 -8.21 -8.36 23.42
N LYS A 416 -7.77 -7.10 23.49
CA LYS A 416 -8.49 -5.91 23.02
C LYS A 416 -8.07 -5.55 21.60
N LYS A 417 -8.86 -4.67 20.97
CA LYS A 417 -8.53 -4.15 19.64
C LYS A 417 -7.40 -3.12 19.73
N PHE A 418 -6.49 -3.16 18.77
CA PHE A 418 -5.43 -2.18 18.59
C PHE A 418 -5.10 -1.97 17.10
N GLY A 419 -4.71 -0.75 16.75
CA GLY A 419 -4.02 -0.45 15.50
C GLY A 419 -2.54 -0.75 15.67
N CYS A 420 -1.93 -1.39 14.67
CA CYS A 420 -0.52 -1.74 14.66
C CYS A 420 0.15 -1.22 13.39
N LEU A 421 1.29 -0.54 13.56
CA LEU A 421 2.14 -0.08 12.46
C LEU A 421 3.59 -0.38 12.82
N VAL A 422 4.37 -0.93 11.89
CA VAL A 422 5.80 -1.17 12.07
C VAL A 422 6.54 -0.21 11.16
N TYR A 423 7.54 0.48 11.69
CA TYR A 423 8.41 1.33 10.88
C TYR A 423 9.84 1.35 11.42
N GLY A 424 10.77 1.71 10.56
CA GLY A 424 12.14 2.01 10.95
C GLY A 424 12.82 2.94 9.96
N TYR A 425 13.84 3.65 10.43
CA TYR A 425 14.62 4.55 9.59
C TYR A 425 16.05 4.74 10.10
N GLY A 426 16.95 5.02 9.17
CA GLY A 426 18.36 5.37 9.33
C GLY A 426 18.79 6.23 8.13
N GLU A 427 20.00 6.80 8.15
CA GLU A 427 20.47 7.85 7.21
C GLU A 427 20.07 7.64 5.73
N PHE A 428 20.16 6.41 5.21
CA PHE A 428 19.83 6.03 3.81
C PHE A 428 18.62 5.09 3.69
N VAL A 429 17.87 4.88 4.76
CA VAL A 429 16.90 3.78 4.89
C VAL A 429 15.60 4.29 5.53
N GLY A 430 14.48 3.92 4.94
CA GLY A 430 13.15 4.11 5.52
C GLY A 430 12.26 2.94 5.16
N TYR A 431 11.47 2.42 6.08
CA TYR A 431 10.44 1.44 5.74
C TYR A 431 9.28 1.55 6.70
N ALA A 432 8.05 1.28 6.22
CA ALA A 432 6.91 1.13 7.11
C ALA A 432 5.77 0.30 6.52
N TYR A 433 5.21 -0.60 7.33
CA TYR A 433 4.12 -1.45 6.92
C TYR A 433 3.13 -1.74 8.05
N VAL A 434 1.91 -2.07 7.66
CA VAL A 434 0.83 -2.51 8.54
C VAL A 434 0.89 -4.03 8.68
N PRO A 435 1.54 -4.59 9.73
CA PRO A 435 1.82 -6.03 9.83
C PRO A 435 0.56 -6.89 9.77
N SER A 436 -0.56 -6.35 10.24
CA SER A 436 -1.87 -6.95 10.04
C SER A 436 -2.98 -5.92 10.14
N LEU A 437 -4.05 -6.16 9.39
CA LEU A 437 -5.30 -5.41 9.39
C LEU A 437 -6.46 -6.40 9.40
N ASN A 438 -7.56 -6.02 10.05
CA ASN A 438 -8.85 -6.70 9.95
C ASN A 438 -9.58 -6.20 8.68
N LEU A 439 -9.56 -7.00 7.61
CA LEU A 439 -10.03 -6.58 6.28
C LEU A 439 -11.26 -7.39 5.83
N PRO A 440 -12.15 -6.79 5.01
CA PRO A 440 -13.19 -7.55 4.32
C PRO A 440 -12.62 -8.75 3.55
N SER A 441 -13.30 -9.88 3.63
CA SER A 441 -12.92 -11.10 2.90
C SER A 441 -13.99 -11.51 1.89
N THR A 442 -13.56 -12.12 0.80
CA THR A 442 -14.40 -12.87 -0.16
C THR A 442 -14.46 -14.37 0.18
N ALA A 443 -14.06 -14.74 1.40
CA ALA A 443 -14.01 -16.09 1.98
C ALA A 443 -13.08 -17.11 1.28
N THR A 444 -12.64 -16.86 0.05
CA THR A 444 -11.84 -17.81 -0.75
C THR A 444 -10.36 -17.47 -0.68
N CYS A 445 -9.72 -17.84 0.44
CA CYS A 445 -8.26 -17.81 0.59
C CYS A 445 -7.60 -19.09 0.02
#